data_AF-A0A2P8C5Z6-F1
#
_entry.id   AF-A0A2P8C5Z6-F1
#
_cell.length_a   1.000
_cell.length_b   1.000
_cell.length_c   1.000
_cell.angle_alpha   90.00
_cell.angle_beta   90.00
_cell.angle_gamma   90.00
#
_symmetry.space_group_name_H-M   'P 1'
#
loop_
_entity.id
_entity.type
_entity.pdbx_description
1 polymer ?
#
loop_
_entity_poly.entity_id
_entity_poly.type
_entity_poly.pdbx_seq_one_letter_code
_entity_poly.pdbx_strand_id
1 'polypeptide(L)'
;MAINTHHQVGEINNVRCSIVEQSVNSERAEYLKSILTFNGYEVEVAQKGDESFDVGVTDLLFNTEMAINGRYLKTKEGKVITPEVWKQPAKMLVESH
;
A
#
# COMPACT_ATOMS: atom_id res chain seq x y z
N MET A 1 -14.22 -22.13 8.89
CA MET A 1 -13.29 -21.55 7.90
C MET A 1 -13.95 -20.29 7.37
N ALA A 2 -13.40 -19.12 7.67
CA ALA A 2 -13.85 -17.87 7.09
C ALA A 2 -12.71 -17.37 6.20
N ILE A 3 -12.79 -17.65 4.90
CA ILE A 3 -11.98 -16.96 3.90
C ILE A 3 -12.69 -15.61 3.71
N ASN A 4 -12.39 -14.65 4.57
CA ASN A 4 -12.74 -13.26 4.31
C ASN A 4 -11.56 -12.67 3.52
N THR A 5 -11.69 -12.81 2.20
CA THR A 5 -10.72 -12.49 1.16
C THR A 5 -10.51 -10.98 1.04
N HIS A 6 -9.57 -10.40 1.78
CA HIS A 6 -9.25 -8.96 1.66
C HIS A 6 -8.40 -8.62 0.42
N HIS A 7 -8.56 -9.36 -0.69
CA HIS A 7 -8.08 -8.95 -2.00
C HIS A 7 -9.24 -8.33 -2.77
N GLN A 8 -9.27 -7.01 -2.82
CA GLN A 8 -10.29 -6.27 -3.55
C GLN A 8 -9.66 -5.73 -4.84
N VAL A 9 -10.26 -6.07 -5.98
CA VAL A 9 -9.90 -5.45 -7.26
C VAL A 9 -10.90 -4.34 -7.55
N GLY A 10 -10.39 -3.19 -7.94
CA GLY A 10 -11.20 -2.04 -8.33
C GLY A 10 -10.63 -1.36 -9.57
N GLU A 11 -11.09 -0.14 -9.80
CA GLU A 11 -10.63 0.71 -10.88
C GLU A 11 -10.18 2.06 -10.33
N ILE A 12 -8.96 2.44 -10.65
CA ILE A 12 -8.32 3.71 -10.25
C ILE A 12 -7.87 4.37 -11.56
N ASN A 13 -8.32 5.60 -11.84
CA ASN A 13 -8.00 6.32 -13.10
C ASN A 13 -8.29 5.52 -14.39
N ASN A 14 -9.38 4.74 -14.42
CA ASN A 14 -9.73 3.86 -15.55
C ASN A 14 -8.72 2.71 -15.79
N VAL A 15 -7.86 2.43 -14.81
CA VAL A 15 -6.94 1.29 -14.78
C VAL A 15 -7.43 0.29 -13.73
N ARG A 16 -7.48 -0.99 -14.10
CA ARG A 16 -7.88 -2.04 -13.17
C ARG A 16 -6.72 -2.34 -12.22
N CYS A 17 -6.95 -2.16 -10.93
CA CYS A 17 -5.92 -2.27 -9.90
C CYS A 17 -6.38 -3.16 -8.75
N SER A 18 -5.46 -3.89 -8.15
CA SER A 18 -5.64 -4.45 -6.81
C SER A 18 -5.58 -3.31 -5.80
N ILE A 19 -6.65 -3.15 -5.03
CA ILE A 19 -6.81 -2.08 -4.05
C ILE A 19 -5.97 -2.42 -2.83
N VAL A 20 -5.02 -1.54 -2.52
CA VAL A 20 -4.12 -1.70 -1.38
C VAL A 20 -4.72 -1.06 -0.14
N GLU A 21 -5.14 0.20 -0.25
CA GLU A 21 -5.73 0.97 0.84
C GLU A 21 -6.60 2.10 0.24
N GLN A 22 -7.73 2.40 0.87
CA GLN A 22 -8.68 3.43 0.40
C GLN A 22 -8.91 4.47 1.48
N SER A 23 -9.28 5.68 1.06
CA SER A 23 -9.57 6.80 1.98
C SER A 23 -8.42 7.13 2.94
N VAL A 24 -7.19 7.11 2.42
CA VAL A 24 -5.98 7.46 3.17
C VAL A 24 -5.59 8.91 2.95
N ASN A 25 -4.83 9.49 3.87
CA ASN A 25 -4.28 10.84 3.68
C ASN A 25 -3.13 10.85 2.66
N SER A 26 -2.70 12.05 2.26
CA SER A 26 -1.61 12.23 1.29
C SER A 26 -0.30 11.59 1.75
N GLU A 27 0.11 11.79 3.00
CA GLU A 27 1.36 11.23 3.54
C GLU A 27 1.40 9.70 3.44
N ARG A 28 0.27 9.05 3.75
CA ARG A 28 0.12 7.60 3.66
C ARG A 28 0.12 7.13 2.21
N ALA A 29 -0.58 7.84 1.32
CA ALA A 29 -0.59 7.52 -0.10
C ALA A 29 0.82 7.58 -0.72
N GLU A 30 1.59 8.62 -0.40
CA GLU A 30 2.98 8.76 -0.86
C GLU A 30 3.90 7.70 -0.27
N TYR A 31 3.73 7.37 1.02
CA TYR A 31 4.47 6.29 1.67
C TYR A 31 4.23 4.94 0.99
N LEU A 32 2.97 4.58 0.76
CA LEU A 32 2.58 3.34 0.08
C LEU A 32 3.13 3.30 -1.34
N LYS A 33 2.96 4.38 -2.10
CA LYS A 33 3.50 4.51 -3.46
C LYS A 33 5.01 4.29 -3.49
N SER A 34 5.73 4.92 -2.56
CA SER A 34 7.18 4.82 -2.43
C SER A 34 7.65 3.39 -2.13
N ILE A 35 6.98 2.68 -1.22
CA ILE A 35 7.34 1.28 -0.89
C ILE A 35 7.02 0.35 -2.05
N LEU A 36 5.81 0.40 -2.56
CA LEU A 36 5.36 -0.53 -3.60
C LEU A 36 6.18 -0.36 -4.88
N THR A 37 6.45 0.88 -5.30
CA THR A 37 7.35 1.18 -6.44
C THR A 37 8.77 0.69 -6.21
N PHE A 38 9.32 0.88 -5.00
CA PHE A 38 10.65 0.38 -4.66
C PHE A 38 10.74 -1.15 -4.72
N ASN A 39 9.63 -1.86 -4.42
CA ASN A 39 9.56 -3.31 -4.51
C ASN A 39 9.19 -3.81 -5.92
N GLY A 40 9.12 -2.92 -6.92
CA GLY A 40 8.89 -3.26 -8.33
C GLY A 40 7.43 -3.35 -8.74
N TYR A 41 6.49 -2.89 -7.92
CA TYR A 41 5.07 -2.81 -8.27
C TYR A 41 4.75 -1.46 -8.89
N GLU A 42 3.88 -1.46 -9.89
CA GLU A 42 3.33 -0.24 -10.47
C GLU A 42 2.09 0.19 -9.68
N VAL A 43 2.09 1.44 -9.22
CA VAL A 43 1.14 1.96 -8.23
C VAL A 43 0.35 3.13 -8.82
N GLU A 44 -0.98 2.99 -8.78
CA GLU A 44 -1.93 4.03 -9.14
C GLU A 44 -2.54 4.65 -7.89
N VAL A 45 -2.63 5.98 -7.89
CA VAL A 45 -3.25 6.76 -6.81
C VAL A 45 -4.35 7.61 -7.42
N ALA A 46 -5.56 7.56 -6.85
CA ALA A 46 -6.66 8.45 -7.22
C ALA A 46 -7.13 9.24 -6.00
N GLN A 47 -7.36 10.52 -6.19
CA GLN A 47 -8.00 11.38 -5.20
C GLN A 47 -9.53 11.19 -5.27
N LYS A 48 -10.15 10.74 -4.17
CA LYS A 48 -11.60 10.49 -4.06
C LYS A 48 -12.38 11.63 -3.39
N GLY A 49 -11.70 12.61 -2.78
CA GLY A 49 -12.30 13.78 -2.13
C GLY A 49 -11.24 14.84 -1.78
N ASP A 50 -11.59 15.83 -0.96
CA ASP A 50 -10.69 16.95 -0.63
C ASP A 50 -9.35 16.50 -0.01
N GLU A 51 -9.34 15.43 0.79
CA GLU A 51 -8.13 14.97 1.52
C GLU A 51 -7.97 13.43 1.57
N SER A 52 -8.73 12.71 0.72
CA SER A 52 -8.76 11.25 0.71
C SER A 52 -8.25 10.69 -0.61
N PHE A 53 -7.30 9.77 -0.51
CA PHE A 53 -6.66 9.08 -1.62
C PHE A 53 -6.92 7.58 -1.55
N ASP A 54 -7.11 6.98 -2.71
CA ASP A 54 -7.14 5.54 -2.90
C ASP A 54 -5.84 5.11 -3.59
N VAL A 55 -5.22 4.05 -3.07
CA VAL A 55 -3.97 3.49 -3.58
C VAL A 55 -4.23 2.07 -4.05
N GLY A 56 -3.81 1.76 -5.27
CA GLY A 56 -3.85 0.42 -5.82
C GLY A 56 -2.63 0.11 -6.65
N VAL A 57 -2.41 -1.17 -6.91
CA VAL A 57 -1.35 -1.64 -7.82
C VAL A 57 -1.95 -2.27 -9.06
N THR A 58 -1.30 -2.12 -10.21
CA THR A 58 -1.82 -2.66 -11.48
C THR A 58 -1.69 -4.19 -11.55
N ASP A 59 -0.83 -4.78 -10.71
CA ASP A 59 -0.77 -6.23 -10.53
C ASP A 59 -2.01 -6.75 -9.80
N LEU A 60 -2.92 -7.35 -10.57
CA LEU A 60 -4.17 -7.93 -10.06
C LEU A 60 -3.98 -9.18 -9.21
N LEU A 61 -2.77 -9.75 -9.14
CA LEU A 61 -2.47 -10.87 -8.25
C LEU A 61 -1.88 -10.37 -6.91
N PHE A 62 -1.58 -9.07 -6.82
CA PHE A 62 -1.04 -8.51 -5.60
C PHE A 62 -2.06 -8.57 -4.48
N ASN A 63 -1.67 -9.20 -3.38
CA ASN A 63 -2.44 -9.25 -2.15
C ASN A 63 -1.58 -8.67 -1.03
N THR A 64 -2.01 -7.54 -0.47
CA THR A 64 -1.28 -6.82 0.60
C THR A 64 -0.99 -7.71 1.81
N GLU A 65 -1.96 -8.51 2.25
CA GLU A 65 -1.79 -9.40 3.40
C GLU A 65 -0.75 -10.49 3.09
N MET A 66 -0.80 -11.08 1.90
CA MET A 66 0.19 -12.06 1.46
C MET A 66 1.58 -11.41 1.30
N ALA A 67 1.64 -10.18 0.79
CA ALA A 67 2.86 -9.41 0.62
C ALA A 67 3.58 -9.17 1.96
N ILE A 68 2.82 -8.81 2.99
CA ILE A 68 3.33 -8.57 4.34
C ILE A 68 3.67 -9.88 5.05
N ASN A 69 2.74 -10.84 5.10
CA ASN A 69 2.93 -12.12 5.80
C ASN A 69 4.03 -12.97 5.13
N GLY A 70 4.12 -12.92 3.81
CA GLY A 70 5.15 -13.56 2.99
C GLY A 70 6.49 -12.80 2.99
N ARG A 71 6.57 -11.63 3.62
CA ARG A 71 7.80 -10.80 3.71
C ARG A 71 8.36 -10.39 2.34
N TYR A 72 7.47 -10.20 1.37
CA TYR A 72 7.81 -9.80 0.00
C TYR A 72 8.10 -8.30 -0.12
N LEU A 73 7.65 -7.49 0.85
CA LEU A 73 7.88 -6.05 0.88
C LEU A 73 9.05 -5.66 1.79
N LYS A 74 9.87 -4.75 1.31
CA LYS A 74 10.99 -4.14 2.04
C LYS A 74 10.90 -2.62 2.05
N THR A 75 11.39 -2.00 3.12
CA THR A 75 11.65 -0.55 3.19
C THR A 75 12.82 -0.18 2.27
N LYS A 76 12.99 1.12 2.00
CA LYS A 76 14.18 1.65 1.31
C LYS A 76 15.49 1.33 2.04
N GLU A 77 15.44 1.14 3.36
CA GLU A 77 16.58 0.70 4.17
C GLU A 77 16.85 -0.82 4.06
N GLY A 78 16.06 -1.55 3.29
CA GLY A 78 16.17 -3.00 3.13
C GLY A 78 15.54 -3.82 4.26
N LYS A 79 14.87 -3.18 5.23
CA LYS A 79 14.17 -3.87 6.33
C LYS A 79 12.86 -4.48 5.82
N VAL A 80 12.53 -5.69 6.27
CA VAL A 80 11.25 -6.33 5.93
C VAL A 80 10.09 -5.55 6.53
N ILE A 81 9.06 -5.30 5.73
CA ILE A 81 7.81 -4.70 6.19
C ILE A 81 7.02 -5.76 6.97
N THR A 82 6.84 -5.53 8.26
CA THR A 82 5.98 -6.36 9.13
C THR A 82 4.57 -5.76 9.23
N PRO A 83 3.56 -6.51 9.71
CA PRO A 83 2.23 -5.97 9.94
C PRO A 83 2.21 -4.74 10.86
N GLU A 84 3.14 -4.67 11.82
CA GLU A 84 3.31 -3.53 12.72
C GLU A 84 3.79 -2.29 11.97
N VAL A 85 4.87 -2.42 11.19
CA VAL A 85 5.42 -1.33 10.37
C VAL A 85 4.40 -0.87 9.32
N TRP A 86 3.64 -1.80 8.73
CA TRP A 86 2.61 -1.47 7.75
C TRP A 86 1.47 -0.66 8.34
N LYS A 87 1.00 -1.00 9.55
CA LYS A 87 -0.10 -0.31 10.24
C LYS A 87 0.29 1.04 10.83
N GLN A 88 1.58 1.28 11.04
CA GLN A 88 2.03 2.57 11.56
C GLN A 88 1.74 3.67 10.51
N PRO A 89 1.13 4.80 10.93
CA PRO A 89 1.03 5.96 10.05
C PRO A 89 2.44 6.42 9.69
N ALA A 90 2.61 7.06 8.53
CA ALA A 90 3.90 7.53 7.98
C ALA A 90 4.72 8.47 8.92
N LYS A 91 4.23 8.72 10.14
CA LYS A 91 4.83 9.54 11.19
C LYS A 91 6.07 8.94 11.88
N MET A 92 6.70 7.93 11.29
CA MET A 92 7.95 7.35 11.81
C MET A 92 9.09 7.47 10.78
N LEU A 93 9.25 8.67 10.23
CA LEU A 93 10.53 9.19 9.73
C LEU A 93 10.84 10.52 10.44
N VAL A 94 10.70 10.55 11.76
CA VAL A 94 11.43 11.50 12.60
C VAL A 94 12.51 10.68 13.30
N GLU A 95 13.66 10.63 12.65
CA GLU A 95 14.91 10.25 13.31
C GLU A 95 15.11 11.18 14.51
N SER A 96 15.27 10.55 15.67
CA SER A 96 16.26 10.84 16.70
C SER A 96 16.88 12.23 16.74
N HIS A 97 16.74 12.89 17.89
CA HIS A 97 17.86 13.56 18.56
C HIS A 97 17.97 13.00 19.98
#